data_AF-A0A0G2HSE1-F1
#
_entry.id   AF-A0A0G2HSE1-F1
#
_cell.length_a   1.000
_cell.length_b   1.000
_cell.length_c   1.000
_cell.angle_alpha   90.00
_cell.angle_beta   90.00
_cell.angle_gamma   90.00
#
_symmetry.space_group_name_H-M   'P 1'
#
loop_
_entity.id
_entity.type
_entity.pdbx_description
1 polymer ?
#
loop_
_entity_poly.entity_id
_entity_poly.type
_entity_poly.pdbx_seq_one_letter_code
_entity_poly.pdbx_strand_id
1 'polypeptide(L)'
;MTEAVLASPLLTPASASDISTLSELIDTLPKDPPAKFALLTSRDDTEYPTEDTNLMAARELQTTTNKRAEQAAGYAGGMCSIHLWETEVCGFDRKTERYARLLLRDNGGAIIAQPNNGLHGGKGTRIDQTWEVTSQLPYVLLIDGNGSHNNVQFRYGAHSWMSNTGGKKGQRGNPYCIQGGWDPRERAWNCAAYTKLERHKQMDCYFPC
;
A
#
# COMPACT_ATOMS: atom_id res chain seq x y z
N MET A 1 3.75 57.59 3.37
CA MET A 1 3.71 57.33 1.91
C MET A 1 5.12 57.54 1.39
N THR A 2 5.77 56.46 0.99
CA THR A 2 7.03 56.49 0.25
C THR A 2 7.05 55.22 -0.58
N GLU A 3 6.84 55.40 -1.89
CA GLU A 3 6.98 54.38 -2.92
C GLU A 3 8.44 53.97 -3.07
N ALA A 4 8.69 52.68 -3.32
CA ALA A 4 9.93 52.21 -3.90
C ALA A 4 9.60 51.34 -5.12
N VAL A 5 10.02 51.83 -6.27
CA VAL A 5 9.86 51.27 -7.61
C VAL A 5 10.87 50.14 -7.87
N LEU A 6 10.40 49.19 -8.68
CA LEU A 6 11.03 48.02 -9.31
C LEU A 6 12.52 48.14 -9.70
N ALA A 7 13.23 47.02 -9.57
CA ALA A 7 14.24 46.59 -10.54
C ALA A 7 14.40 45.05 -10.56
N SER A 8 13.99 44.43 -11.67
CA SER A 8 14.36 43.06 -12.05
C SER A 8 15.80 43.02 -12.58
N PRO A 9 16.52 41.88 -12.47
CA PRO A 9 17.61 41.58 -13.37
C PRO A 9 17.22 40.52 -14.41
N LEU A 10 17.70 40.81 -15.61
CA LEU A 10 17.64 40.12 -16.89
C LEU A 10 17.92 38.61 -16.89
N LEU A 11 17.21 37.96 -17.81
CA LEU A 11 17.59 36.75 -18.54
C LEU A 11 18.92 36.94 -19.32
N THR A 12 19.77 35.91 -19.31
CA THR A 12 20.59 35.54 -20.47
C THR A 12 20.66 34.02 -20.62
N PRO A 13 20.64 33.50 -21.87
CA PRO A 13 20.62 32.07 -22.18
C PRO A 13 22.03 31.54 -22.48
N ALA A 14 22.23 30.24 -22.28
CA ALA A 14 23.31 29.46 -22.90
C ALA A 14 22.71 28.09 -23.24
N SER A 15 22.33 27.89 -24.50
CA SER A 15 23.16 27.42 -25.63
C SER A 15 22.92 25.94 -25.86
N ALA A 16 22.16 25.67 -26.90
CA ALA A 16 21.98 24.37 -27.51
C ALA A 16 23.28 23.90 -28.18
N SER A 17 23.48 22.59 -28.17
CA SER A 17 24.09 21.86 -29.27
C SER A 17 23.31 20.56 -29.46
N ASP A 18 22.53 20.52 -30.54
CA ASP A 18 22.21 19.33 -31.34
C ASP A 18 23.54 18.57 -31.67
N ILE A 19 23.63 17.32 -32.10
CA ILE A 19 22.92 16.55 -33.12
C ILE A 19 23.43 15.09 -32.99
N SER A 20 22.57 14.08 -33.12
CA SER A 20 22.77 12.99 -34.10
C SER A 20 21.74 11.87 -33.90
N THR A 21 20.65 11.99 -34.64
CA THR A 21 20.08 11.01 -35.56
C THR A 21 20.54 9.54 -35.54
N LEU A 22 19.50 8.70 -35.63
CA LEU A 22 19.26 7.56 -36.55
C LEU A 22 19.51 6.13 -36.06
N SER A 23 18.37 5.43 -36.01
CA SER A 23 18.12 4.05 -36.45
C SER A 23 18.94 2.91 -35.83
N GLU A 24 18.25 2.07 -35.06
CA GLU A 24 18.02 0.71 -35.55
C GLU A 24 16.76 0.08 -34.95
N LEU A 25 15.98 -0.46 -35.87
CA LEU A 25 14.72 -1.17 -35.72
C LEU A 25 15.06 -2.65 -35.78
N ILE A 26 15.06 -3.38 -34.67
CA ILE A 26 15.00 -4.86 -34.69
C ILE A 26 14.06 -5.35 -33.57
N ASP A 27 12.81 -5.47 -33.98
CA ASP A 27 11.91 -6.59 -33.73
C ASP A 27 12.54 -7.80 -33.00
N THR A 28 12.22 -8.01 -31.72
CA THR A 28 12.28 -9.34 -31.10
C THR A 28 11.20 -9.47 -30.05
N LEU A 29 10.06 -9.97 -30.51
CA LEU A 29 9.02 -10.64 -29.75
C LEU A 29 9.61 -11.81 -28.92
N PRO A 30 9.41 -11.89 -27.60
CA PRO A 30 9.49 -13.17 -26.90
C PRO A 30 8.09 -13.79 -26.85
N LYS A 31 7.92 -14.83 -27.67
CA LYS A 31 6.87 -15.85 -27.54
C LYS A 31 6.83 -16.37 -26.10
N ASP A 32 5.62 -16.50 -25.56
CA ASP A 32 5.35 -17.36 -24.41
C ASP A 32 6.03 -18.73 -24.56
N PRO A 33 6.67 -19.25 -23.51
CA PRO A 33 6.76 -20.67 -23.31
C PRO A 33 5.64 -21.16 -22.37
N PRO A 34 5.07 -22.35 -22.66
CA PRO A 34 3.87 -22.85 -22.03
C PRO A 34 4.10 -23.24 -20.57
N ALA A 35 3.05 -23.05 -19.76
CA ALA A 35 2.91 -23.66 -18.45
C ALA A 35 3.20 -25.17 -18.53
N LYS A 36 4.34 -25.58 -18.00
CA LYS A 36 4.61 -26.96 -17.64
C LYS A 36 4.78 -27.01 -16.12
N PHE A 37 3.69 -27.38 -15.45
CA PHE A 37 3.75 -27.89 -14.10
C PHE A 37 4.60 -29.15 -14.13
N ALA A 38 5.85 -29.05 -13.67
CA ALA A 38 6.64 -30.21 -13.32
C ALA A 38 6.08 -30.77 -12.01
N LEU A 39 5.14 -31.71 -12.13
CA LEU A 39 4.80 -32.64 -11.06
C LEU A 39 6.01 -33.57 -10.87
N LEU A 40 6.89 -33.21 -9.93
CA LEU A 40 7.86 -34.15 -9.38
C LEU A 40 7.12 -35.04 -8.38
N THR A 41 6.52 -36.13 -8.86
CA THR A 41 6.15 -37.24 -7.99
C THR A 41 7.37 -38.11 -7.79
N SER A 42 8.13 -37.81 -6.73
CA SER A 42 8.99 -38.81 -6.09
C SER A 42 8.07 -39.76 -5.32
N ARG A 43 8.13 -41.04 -5.65
CA ARG A 43 7.42 -42.12 -4.98
C ARG A 43 8.48 -42.89 -4.21
N ASP A 44 8.49 -42.79 -2.89
CA ASP A 44 8.42 -43.96 -2.02
C ASP A 44 8.11 -43.60 -0.56
N ASP A 45 7.43 -44.54 0.08
CA ASP A 45 7.19 -44.73 1.52
C ASP A 45 6.06 -43.93 2.23
N THR A 46 4.91 -44.59 2.25
CA THR A 46 4.02 -44.82 3.40
C THR A 46 3.60 -43.64 4.28
N GLU A 47 2.50 -42.98 3.89
CA GLU A 47 1.38 -42.63 4.77
C GLU A 47 0.20 -42.23 3.88
N TYR A 48 -0.99 -42.80 4.09
CA TYR A 48 -2.21 -42.37 3.41
C TYR A 48 -2.67 -41.02 3.99
N PRO A 49 -2.69 -39.90 3.24
CA PRO A 49 -3.44 -38.73 3.64
C PRO A 49 -4.79 -38.79 2.91
N THR A 50 -5.85 -38.99 3.70
CA THR A 50 -7.27 -38.80 3.38
C THR A 50 -7.55 -37.97 2.11
N GLU A 51 -8.02 -38.61 1.04
CA GLU A 51 -8.46 -37.96 -0.21
C GLU A 51 -9.55 -36.90 0.02
N ASP A 52 -10.36 -37.06 1.07
CA ASP A 52 -11.45 -36.15 1.44
C ASP A 52 -10.97 -34.73 1.80
N THR A 53 -9.80 -34.63 2.44
CA THR A 53 -9.23 -33.34 2.88
C THR A 53 -8.77 -32.49 1.69
N ASN A 54 -8.21 -33.13 0.66
CA ASN A 54 -7.80 -32.44 -0.57
C ASN A 54 -8.99 -31.96 -1.39
N LEU A 55 -10.12 -32.69 -1.36
CA LEU A 55 -11.32 -32.35 -2.11
C LEU A 55 -12.09 -31.20 -1.44
N MET A 56 -12.12 -31.14 -0.11
CA MET A 56 -12.66 -29.99 0.64
C MET A 56 -11.82 -28.73 0.44
N ALA A 57 -10.49 -28.83 0.56
CA ALA A 57 -9.60 -27.69 0.33
C ALA A 57 -9.72 -27.13 -1.10
N ALA A 58 -9.82 -28.00 -2.11
CA ALA A 58 -10.02 -27.59 -3.50
C ALA A 58 -11.38 -26.92 -3.75
N ARG A 59 -12.46 -27.42 -3.12
CA ARG A 59 -13.79 -26.81 -3.20
C ARG A 59 -13.86 -25.47 -2.49
N GLU A 60 -13.25 -25.33 -1.32
CA GLU A 60 -13.14 -24.05 -0.61
C GLU A 60 -12.38 -23.01 -1.44
N LEU A 61 -11.29 -23.43 -2.09
CA LEU A 61 -10.52 -22.55 -2.99
C LEU A 61 -11.35 -22.08 -4.19
N GLN A 62 -12.09 -22.99 -4.84
CA GLN A 62 -12.97 -22.65 -5.96
C GLN A 62 -14.11 -21.73 -5.54
N THR A 63 -14.75 -21.99 -4.40
CA THR A 63 -15.84 -21.16 -3.87
C THR A 63 -15.35 -19.75 -3.54
N THR A 64 -14.17 -19.65 -2.93
CA THR A 64 -13.53 -18.37 -2.60
C THR A 64 -13.15 -17.60 -3.86
N THR A 65 -12.64 -18.29 -4.88
CA THR A 65 -12.26 -17.70 -6.17
C THR A 65 -13.49 -17.18 -6.92
N ASN A 66 -14.58 -17.95 -6.96
CA ASN A 66 -15.83 -17.56 -7.61
C ASN A 66 -16.46 -16.34 -6.94
N LYS A 67 -16.53 -16.32 -5.59
CA LYS A 67 -17.06 -15.16 -4.84
C LYS A 67 -16.25 -13.89 -5.09
N ARG A 68 -14.93 -14.02 -5.21
CA ARG A 68 -14.02 -12.89 -5.51
C ARG A 68 -14.19 -12.38 -6.95
N ALA A 69 -14.39 -13.29 -7.90
CA ALA A 69 -14.67 -12.95 -9.30
C ALA A 69 -16.03 -12.27 -9.46
N GLU A 70 -17.06 -12.72 -8.74
CA GLU A 70 -18.39 -12.08 -8.70
C GLU A 70 -18.33 -10.68 -8.10
N GLN A 71 -17.59 -10.50 -7.00
CA GLN A 71 -17.35 -9.17 -6.43
C GLN A 71 -16.57 -8.26 -7.39
N ALA A 72 -15.61 -8.80 -8.15
CA ALA A 72 -14.86 -8.05 -9.15
C ALA A 72 -15.74 -7.60 -10.34
N ALA A 73 -16.69 -8.44 -10.77
CA ALA A 73 -17.54 -8.16 -11.93
C ALA A 73 -18.54 -7.00 -11.71
N GLY A 74 -18.89 -6.69 -10.45
CA GLY A 74 -19.84 -5.63 -10.10
C GLY A 74 -19.22 -4.32 -9.60
N TYR A 75 -17.93 -4.31 -9.30
CA TYR A 75 -17.28 -3.14 -8.69
C TYR A 75 -16.82 -2.15 -9.76
N ALA A 76 -17.22 -0.87 -9.62
CA ALA A 76 -16.82 0.17 -10.55
C ALA A 76 -15.33 0.48 -10.38
N GLY A 77 -14.53 0.27 -11.44
CA GLY A 77 -13.12 0.62 -11.45
C GLY A 77 -12.87 2.14 -11.41
N GLY A 78 -11.71 2.55 -10.95
CA GLY A 78 -11.34 3.93 -10.66
C GLY A 78 -10.17 4.03 -9.67
N MET A 79 -10.23 5.03 -8.78
CA MET A 79 -9.24 5.26 -7.74
C MET A 79 -9.93 5.28 -6.39
N CYS A 80 -9.59 4.32 -5.54
CA CYS A 80 -9.98 4.33 -4.14
C CYS A 80 -9.07 5.25 -3.33
N SER A 81 -9.52 5.64 -2.14
CA SER A 81 -8.72 6.41 -1.20
C SER A 81 -8.72 5.79 0.19
N ILE A 82 -7.56 5.82 0.84
CA ILE A 82 -7.34 5.42 2.23
C ILE A 82 -6.88 6.67 2.97
N HIS A 83 -7.61 7.07 4.00
CA HIS A 83 -7.07 7.95 5.02
C HIS A 83 -6.61 7.09 6.20
N LEU A 84 -5.30 7.08 6.47
CA LEU A 84 -4.69 6.25 7.50
C LEU A 84 -4.17 7.13 8.65
N TRP A 85 -4.57 6.81 9.87
CA TRP A 85 -3.96 7.33 11.09
C TRP A 85 -3.03 6.26 11.64
N GLU A 86 -1.73 6.54 11.60
CA GLU A 86 -0.68 5.72 12.18
C GLU A 86 -0.39 6.19 13.60
N THR A 87 -0.25 5.25 14.53
CA THR A 87 0.21 5.49 15.89
C THR A 87 1.42 4.63 16.22
N GLU A 88 2.51 5.24 16.62
CA GLU A 88 3.71 4.60 17.15
C GLU A 88 3.72 4.76 18.67
N VAL A 89 3.76 3.64 19.41
CA VAL A 89 3.88 3.63 20.86
C VAL A 89 5.32 3.25 21.21
N CYS A 90 6.03 4.16 21.85
CA CYS A 90 7.39 3.92 22.30
C CYS A 90 7.41 3.02 23.55
N GLY A 91 8.05 1.85 23.43
CA GLY A 91 8.28 0.94 24.56
C GLY A 91 9.56 1.25 25.34
N PHE A 92 9.59 0.79 26.59
CA PHE A 92 10.72 0.97 27.51
C PHE A 92 12.00 0.24 27.07
N ASP A 93 11.89 -0.81 26.25
CA ASP A 93 12.97 -1.68 25.79
C ASP A 93 13.37 -1.42 24.33
N ARG A 94 13.09 -0.20 23.81
CA ARG A 94 13.24 0.19 22.39
C ARG A 94 12.36 -0.60 21.42
N LYS A 95 11.46 -1.46 21.90
CA LYS A 95 10.42 -2.04 21.05
C LYS A 95 9.34 -0.99 20.87
N THR A 96 9.21 -0.49 19.66
CA THR A 96 8.07 0.34 19.28
C THR A 96 6.95 -0.57 18.82
N GLU A 97 5.73 -0.30 19.27
CA GLU A 97 4.53 -0.96 18.75
C GLU A 97 3.86 0.00 17.78
N ARG A 98 3.44 -0.49 16.62
CA ARG A 98 2.74 0.34 15.65
C ARG A 98 1.31 -0.14 15.46
N TYR A 99 0.43 0.83 15.40
CA TYR A 99 -0.99 0.66 15.23
C TYR A 99 -1.47 1.55 14.09
N ALA A 100 -2.55 1.16 13.44
CA ALA A 100 -3.23 2.01 12.49
C ALA A 100 -4.74 1.80 12.52
N ARG A 101 -5.46 2.88 12.26
CA ARG A 101 -6.87 2.86 11.89
C ARG A 101 -7.02 3.56 10.56
N LEU A 102 -8.04 3.19 9.80
CA LEU A 102 -8.25 3.71 8.45
C LEU A 102 -9.70 4.05 8.17
N LEU A 103 -9.88 4.99 7.25
CA LEU A 103 -11.11 5.21 6.52
C LEU A 103 -10.84 4.86 5.05
N LEU A 104 -11.57 3.90 4.50
CA LEU A 104 -11.44 3.49 3.10
C LEU A 104 -12.68 3.94 2.33
N ARG A 105 -12.46 4.60 1.19
CA ARG A 105 -13.52 5.03 0.27
C ARG A 105 -13.33 4.42 -1.11
N ASP A 106 -14.43 4.09 -1.75
CA ASP A 106 -14.48 3.66 -3.14
C ASP A 106 -14.18 4.81 -4.13
N ASN A 107 -14.22 4.50 -5.43
CA ASN A 107 -14.04 5.48 -6.50
C ASN A 107 -15.14 6.55 -6.57
N GLY A 108 -16.34 6.25 -6.05
CA GLY A 108 -17.47 7.16 -5.92
C GLY A 108 -17.43 8.02 -4.65
N GLY A 109 -16.47 7.76 -3.75
CA GLY A 109 -16.30 8.43 -2.47
C GLY A 109 -17.12 7.85 -1.32
N ALA A 110 -17.87 6.76 -1.54
CA ALA A 110 -18.61 6.07 -0.49
C ALA A 110 -17.66 5.35 0.46
N ILE A 111 -17.99 5.35 1.75
CA ILE A 111 -17.15 4.72 2.77
C ILE A 111 -17.41 3.22 2.76
N ILE A 112 -16.37 2.43 2.49
CA ILE A 112 -16.44 0.96 2.40
C ILE A 112 -15.64 0.24 3.49
N ALA A 113 -14.88 0.98 4.30
CA ALA A 113 -14.41 0.53 5.62
C ALA A 113 -14.27 1.72 6.58
N GLN A 114 -14.73 1.52 7.82
CA GLN A 114 -14.72 2.54 8.88
C GLN A 114 -13.52 2.34 9.83
N PRO A 115 -13.02 3.43 10.45
CA PRO A 115 -11.96 3.31 11.43
C PRO A 115 -12.48 2.67 12.71
N ASN A 116 -11.74 1.68 13.22
CA ASN A 116 -12.06 1.07 14.51
C ASN A 116 -11.54 1.96 15.66
N ASN A 117 -12.34 2.96 16.02
CA ASN A 117 -11.97 3.99 17.01
C ASN A 117 -11.96 3.51 18.46
N GLY A 118 -12.45 2.30 18.76
CA GLY A 118 -12.44 1.73 20.11
C GLY A 118 -11.25 0.82 20.38
N LEU A 119 -10.61 0.30 19.33
CA LEU A 119 -9.58 -0.72 19.45
C LEU A 119 -8.26 -0.14 20.00
N HIS A 120 -7.68 -0.83 20.97
CA HIS A 120 -6.43 -0.45 21.64
C HIS A 120 -6.43 1.00 22.18
N GLY A 121 -7.56 1.45 22.72
CA GLY A 121 -7.71 2.83 23.22
C GLY A 121 -7.72 3.89 22.11
N GLY A 122 -8.20 3.52 20.92
CA GLY A 122 -8.32 4.42 19.77
C GLY A 122 -7.14 4.43 18.80
N LYS A 123 -6.10 3.62 19.06
CA LYS A 123 -4.91 3.47 18.20
C LYS A 123 -5.22 2.72 16.90
N GLY A 124 -6.24 1.87 16.92
CA GLY A 124 -6.59 1.00 15.81
C GLY A 124 -5.89 -0.36 15.88
N THR A 125 -5.81 -1.05 14.76
CA THR A 125 -5.25 -2.40 14.63
C THR A 125 -3.72 -2.37 14.70
N ARG A 126 -3.11 -3.35 15.38
CA ARG A 126 -1.65 -3.50 15.37
C ARG A 126 -1.15 -3.84 13.96
N ILE A 127 -0.16 -3.09 13.47
CA ILE A 127 0.43 -3.26 12.13
C ILE A 127 1.88 -3.75 12.18
N ASP A 128 2.41 -4.13 13.35
CA ASP A 128 3.66 -4.90 13.43
C ASP A 128 3.54 -6.30 12.79
N GLN A 129 2.32 -6.69 12.42
CA GLN A 129 1.96 -7.85 11.62
C GLN A 129 1.02 -7.41 10.50
N THR A 130 0.88 -8.23 9.47
CA THR A 130 -0.03 -7.93 8.36
C THR A 130 -1.48 -7.85 8.85
N TRP A 131 -2.12 -6.73 8.56
CA TRP A 131 -3.54 -6.47 8.80
C TRP A 131 -4.34 -6.62 7.50
N GLU A 132 -5.32 -7.52 7.51
CA GLU A 132 -6.32 -7.65 6.46
C GLU A 132 -7.50 -6.72 6.69
N VAL A 133 -7.73 -5.80 5.76
CA VAL A 133 -8.83 -4.83 5.84
C VAL A 133 -10.10 -5.44 5.27
N THR A 134 -11.09 -5.68 6.12
CA THR A 134 -12.43 -6.07 5.69
C THR A 134 -13.12 -4.89 5.01
N SER A 135 -13.50 -5.06 3.75
CA SER A 135 -14.18 -4.02 2.95
C SER A 135 -15.05 -4.65 1.86
N GLN A 136 -15.74 -3.82 1.09
CA GLN A 136 -16.53 -4.23 -0.08
C GLN A 136 -15.68 -4.35 -1.36
N LEU A 137 -14.36 -4.18 -1.27
CA LEU A 137 -13.47 -4.30 -2.43
C LEU A 137 -13.39 -5.75 -2.95
N PRO A 138 -13.17 -5.94 -4.27
CA PRO A 138 -12.95 -7.25 -4.87
C PRO A 138 -11.71 -7.99 -4.36
N TYR A 139 -10.68 -7.27 -3.90
CA TYR A 139 -9.48 -7.87 -3.33
C TYR A 139 -9.31 -7.44 -1.87
N VAL A 140 -8.70 -8.29 -1.05
CA VAL A 140 -8.31 -7.89 0.31
C VAL A 140 -7.19 -6.85 0.22
N LEU A 141 -7.38 -5.71 0.90
CA LEU A 141 -6.33 -4.73 1.14
C LEU A 141 -5.52 -5.19 2.36
N LEU A 142 -4.22 -5.39 2.17
CA LEU A 142 -3.28 -5.74 3.23
C LEU A 142 -2.46 -4.53 3.63
N ILE A 143 -2.26 -4.35 4.93
CA ILE A 143 -1.46 -3.26 5.51
C ILE A 143 -0.41 -3.86 6.45
N ASP A 144 0.85 -3.48 6.28
CA ASP A 144 1.97 -3.93 7.12
C ASP A 144 2.83 -2.73 7.53
N GLY A 145 3.19 -2.62 8.81
CA GLY A 145 4.06 -1.57 9.33
C GLY A 145 5.54 -1.80 9.02
N ASN A 146 5.95 -3.00 8.66
CA ASN A 146 7.34 -3.39 8.51
C ASN A 146 7.90 -3.18 7.10
N GLY A 147 7.34 -2.25 6.33
CA GLY A 147 7.89 -1.88 5.03
C GLY A 147 9.29 -1.24 5.14
N SER A 148 9.97 -1.14 3.99
CA SER A 148 11.32 -0.59 3.93
C SER A 148 11.41 0.79 4.59
N HIS A 149 12.46 1.01 5.38
CA HIS A 149 12.68 2.23 6.18
C HIS A 149 11.50 2.58 7.12
N ASN A 150 10.86 1.57 7.71
CA ASN A 150 9.71 1.70 8.61
C ASN A 150 8.49 2.39 7.97
N ASN A 151 8.36 2.32 6.65
CA ASN A 151 7.16 2.80 5.97
C ASN A 151 6.05 1.77 6.08
N VAL A 152 4.81 2.22 6.23
CA VAL A 152 3.64 1.35 6.05
C VAL A 152 3.63 0.84 4.61
N GLN A 153 3.54 -0.48 4.42
CA GLN A 153 3.38 -1.16 3.14
C GLN A 153 1.92 -1.52 2.93
N PHE A 154 1.46 -1.36 1.69
CA PHE A 154 0.10 -1.67 1.26
C PHE A 154 0.15 -2.66 0.09
N ARG A 155 -0.79 -3.60 0.07
CA ARG A 155 -0.96 -4.53 -1.06
C ARG A 155 -2.44 -4.69 -1.37
N TYR A 156 -2.78 -4.63 -2.66
CA TYR A 156 -4.14 -4.78 -3.15
C TYR A 156 -4.13 -5.36 -4.56
N GLY A 157 -4.61 -6.61 -4.72
CA GLY A 157 -4.55 -7.30 -6.01
C GLY A 157 -3.11 -7.38 -6.53
N ALA A 158 -2.87 -6.82 -7.72
CA ALA A 158 -1.55 -6.74 -8.34
C ALA A 158 -0.72 -5.52 -7.88
N HIS A 159 -1.30 -4.60 -7.10
CA HIS A 159 -0.64 -3.39 -6.66
C HIS A 159 0.06 -3.58 -5.31
N SER A 160 1.28 -3.06 -5.19
CA SER A 160 2.04 -2.97 -3.94
C SER A 160 2.74 -1.63 -3.88
N TRP A 161 2.58 -0.90 -2.79
CA TRP A 161 3.20 0.41 -2.59
C TRP A 161 3.51 0.64 -1.12
N MET A 162 4.25 1.71 -0.84
CA MET A 162 4.58 2.12 0.51
C MET A 162 4.01 3.50 0.78
N SER A 163 3.90 3.85 2.05
CA SER A 163 3.44 5.17 2.48
C SER A 163 4.30 6.29 1.93
N ASN A 164 5.57 6.07 1.61
CA ASN A 164 6.46 7.07 1.00
C ASN A 164 6.45 7.03 -0.53
N THR A 165 5.63 6.18 -1.17
CA THR A 165 5.44 6.18 -2.61
C THR A 165 4.78 7.50 -3.01
N GLY A 166 5.59 8.44 -3.49
CA GLY A 166 5.12 9.74 -3.94
C GLY A 166 4.34 9.64 -5.25
N GLY A 167 3.39 10.55 -5.42
CA GLY A 167 2.64 10.72 -6.65
C GLY A 167 1.96 12.08 -6.68
N LYS A 168 1.58 12.53 -7.88
CA LYS A 168 0.79 13.75 -8.04
C LYS A 168 -0.68 13.36 -8.18
N LYS A 169 -1.57 14.13 -7.53
CA LYS A 169 -3.01 14.05 -7.78
C LYS A 169 -3.25 14.13 -9.30
N GLY A 170 -3.76 13.05 -9.89
CA GLY A 170 -3.98 12.93 -11.34
C GLY A 170 -3.05 11.98 -12.10
N GLN A 171 -2.03 11.39 -11.47
CA GLN A 171 -1.32 10.23 -12.05
C GLN A 171 -2.25 9.01 -12.02
N ARG A 172 -2.94 8.78 -13.14
CA ARG A 172 -3.85 7.63 -13.29
C ARG A 172 -3.05 6.34 -13.36
N GLY A 173 -3.53 5.31 -12.66
CA GLY A 173 -3.05 3.93 -12.80
C GLY A 173 -1.98 3.47 -11.81
N ASN A 174 -1.34 4.38 -11.07
CA ASN A 174 -0.33 3.99 -10.07
C ASN A 174 -0.77 4.40 -8.65
N PRO A 175 -0.57 3.52 -7.66
CA PRO A 175 -0.81 3.88 -6.27
C PRO A 175 0.20 4.90 -5.77
N TYR A 176 -0.24 5.79 -4.89
CA TYR A 176 0.61 6.81 -4.25
C TYR A 176 0.04 7.24 -2.90
N CYS A 177 0.87 7.91 -2.11
CA CYS A 177 0.48 8.47 -0.81
C CYS A 177 0.97 9.91 -0.65
N ILE A 178 0.16 10.70 0.02
CA ILE A 178 0.49 12.04 0.51
C ILE A 178 0.69 11.89 2.02
N GLN A 179 1.95 11.96 2.46
CA GLN A 179 2.28 11.85 3.87
C GLN A 179 2.16 13.19 4.57
N GLY A 180 1.48 13.21 5.72
CA GLY A 180 1.67 14.23 6.73
C GLY A 180 2.98 14.01 7.50
N GLY A 181 3.40 15.03 8.24
CA GLY A 181 4.46 14.89 9.24
C GLY A 181 3.97 14.10 10.46
N TRP A 182 4.92 13.62 11.26
CA TRP A 182 4.64 13.22 12.64
C TRP A 182 4.23 14.45 13.45
N ASP A 183 3.31 14.31 14.40
CA ASP A 183 2.94 15.43 15.28
C ASP A 183 4.21 15.95 16.01
N PRO A 184 4.56 17.24 15.85
CA PRO A 184 5.78 17.80 16.40
C PRO A 184 5.80 17.85 17.93
N ARG A 185 4.63 17.72 18.59
CA ARG A 185 4.53 17.63 20.06
C ARG A 185 5.13 16.33 20.59
N GLU A 186 5.31 15.34 19.73
CA GLU A 186 5.66 13.98 20.09
C GLU A 186 7.09 13.67 19.62
N ARG A 187 8.05 14.48 20.11
CA ARG A 187 9.46 14.42 19.66
C ARG A 187 10.13 13.10 20.05
N ALA A 188 10.89 12.53 19.10
CA ALA A 188 11.53 11.21 19.21
C ALA A 188 12.49 11.00 20.41
N TRP A 189 13.13 12.05 20.94
CA TRP A 189 14.04 11.95 22.10
C TRP A 189 13.31 11.63 23.41
N ASN A 190 11.98 11.84 23.49
CA ASN A 190 11.19 11.48 24.66
C ASN A 190 10.93 9.97 24.77
N CYS A 191 11.13 9.21 23.69
CA CYS A 191 11.00 7.75 23.71
C CYS A 191 12.11 7.05 24.52
N ALA A 192 13.14 7.79 24.97
CA ALA A 192 14.19 7.30 25.86
C ALA A 192 13.89 7.55 27.36
N ALA A 193 12.87 8.35 27.70
CA ALA A 193 12.64 8.83 29.06
C ALA A 193 11.33 8.27 29.65
N TYR A 194 11.43 7.04 30.18
CA TYR A 194 10.54 6.41 31.19
C TYR A 194 9.01 6.50 31.04
N THR A 195 8.48 6.93 29.90
CA THR A 195 7.05 7.10 29.66
C THR A 195 6.70 6.49 28.32
N LYS A 196 5.58 5.75 28.26
CA LYS A 196 5.00 5.31 27.00
C LYS A 196 4.49 6.55 26.27
N LEU A 197 5.31 7.07 25.35
CA LEU A 197 4.92 8.17 24.49
C LEU A 197 4.24 7.60 23.25
N GLU A 198 3.12 8.22 22.86
CA GLU A 198 2.44 7.94 21.61
C GLU A 198 2.86 9.00 20.59
N ARG A 199 3.11 8.56 19.36
CA ARG A 199 3.37 9.42 18.21
C ARG A 199 2.33 9.16 17.14
N HIS A 200 1.79 10.19 16.51
CA HIS A 200 0.76 10.09 15.49
C HIS A 200 1.24 10.69 14.16
N LYS A 201 0.89 10.00 13.08
CA LYS A 201 1.08 10.46 11.70
C LYS A 201 -0.18 10.18 10.91
N GLN A 202 -0.51 11.07 9.99
CA GLN A 202 -1.64 10.89 9.08
C GLN A 202 -1.13 10.84 7.64
N MET A 203 -1.82 10.07 6.81
CA MET A 203 -1.53 10.01 5.39
C MET A 203 -2.79 9.69 4.58
N ASP A 204 -2.82 10.24 3.37
CA ASP A 204 -3.85 9.94 2.37
C ASP A 204 -3.21 9.15 1.24
N CYS A 205 -3.63 7.90 1.06
CA CYS A 205 -3.18 7.05 -0.03
C CYS A 205 -4.29 6.83 -1.06
N TYR A 206 -3.88 6.67 -2.31
CA TYR A 206 -4.77 6.47 -3.45
C TYR A 206 -4.26 5.29 -4.26
N PHE A 207 -5.15 4.44 -4.73
CA PHE A 207 -4.78 3.25 -5.47
C PHE A 207 -5.88 2.83 -6.45
N PRO A 208 -5.52 2.14 -7.55
CA PRO A 208 -6.51 1.56 -8.43
C PRO A 208 -7.32 0.48 -7.73
N CYS A 209 -8.63 0.63 -7.81
CA CYS A 209 -9.67 -0.32 -7.43
C CYS A 209 -10.78 -0.15 -8.48
#